data_AF-A0A1U7XZT7-F1
#
_entry.id   AF-A0A1U7XZT7-F1
#
_cell.length_a   1.000
_cell.length_b   1.000
_cell.length_c   1.000
_cell.angle_alpha   90.00
_cell.angle_beta   90.00
_cell.angle_gamma   90.00
#
_symmetry.space_group_name_H-M   'P 1'
#
loop_
_entity.id
_entity.type
_entity.pdbx_description
1 polymer ?
#
loop_
_entity_poly.entity_id
_entity_poly.type
_entity_poly.pdbx_seq_one_letter_code
_entity_poly.pdbx_strand_id
1 'polypeptide(L)'
;MTPYHPQARSQVEVSNRETKSTLSKTMNANRTDWSKKLDDALWGYQTTYNRPIGMSPYRLMFEKAFHFLVELEHKVMWALKKLNLDWDIAANLKVAHLNKLDKFRHHAYASLIV
;
A
#
# COMPACT_ATOMS: atom_id res chain seq x y z
N MET A 1 -34.08 13.01 15.61
CA MET A 1 -33.00 13.35 14.66
C MET A 1 -31.67 13.03 15.34
N THR A 2 -31.10 11.86 15.07
CA THR A 2 -29.75 11.50 15.55
C THR A 2 -28.71 11.99 14.54
N PRO A 3 -27.67 12.75 14.95
CA PRO A 3 -26.69 13.30 14.03
C PRO A 3 -25.81 12.20 13.45
N TYR A 4 -25.71 12.14 12.12
CA TYR A 4 -24.76 11.29 11.39
C TYR A 4 -23.32 11.70 11.75
N HIS A 5 -22.64 10.92 12.59
CA HIS A 5 -21.18 11.00 12.76
C HIS A 5 -20.54 9.74 12.17
N PRO A 6 -20.00 9.78 10.94
CA PRO A 6 -19.35 8.62 10.34
C PRO A 6 -18.00 8.41 11.04
N GLN A 7 -17.79 7.26 11.69
CA GLN A 7 -16.54 6.89 12.38
C GLN A 7 -15.28 6.95 11.49
N ALA A 8 -15.44 6.89 10.17
CA ALA A 8 -14.34 7.07 9.22
C ALA A 8 -13.75 8.49 9.23
N ARG A 9 -14.57 9.52 9.51
CA ARG A 9 -14.12 10.93 9.47
C ARG A 9 -13.21 11.27 10.65
N SER A 10 -13.51 10.72 11.84
CA SER A 10 -12.69 10.89 13.04
C SER A 10 -11.29 10.30 12.88
N GLN A 11 -11.14 9.19 12.17
CA GLN A 11 -9.83 8.54 12.01
C GLN A 11 -8.94 9.30 11.01
N VAL A 12 -9.53 9.86 9.95
CA VAL A 12 -8.84 10.76 9.01
C VAL A 12 -8.41 12.05 9.70
N GLU A 13 -9.26 12.63 10.56
CA GLU A 13 -8.93 13.84 11.33
C GLU A 13 -7.77 13.62 12.30
N VAL A 14 -7.75 12.49 13.01
CA VAL A 14 -6.65 12.13 13.92
C VAL A 14 -5.35 11.95 13.15
N SER A 15 -5.36 11.20 12.04
CA SER A 15 -4.18 11.01 11.21
C SER A 15 -3.64 12.33 10.64
N ASN A 16 -4.52 13.20 10.16
CA ASN A 16 -4.12 14.53 9.69
C ASN A 16 -3.51 15.39 10.81
N ARG A 17 -4.03 15.29 12.04
CA ARG A 17 -3.50 16.03 13.19
C ARG A 17 -2.09 15.55 13.56
N GLU A 18 -1.86 14.25 13.54
CA GLU A 18 -0.55 13.66 13.84
C GLU A 18 0.49 14.03 12.77
N THR A 19 0.16 13.89 11.48
CA THR A 19 1.04 14.30 10.37
C THR A 19 1.36 15.79 10.43
N LYS A 20 0.37 16.65 10.69
CA LYS A 20 0.59 18.09 10.88
C LYS A 20 1.49 18.38 12.08
N SER A 21 1.35 17.65 13.18
CA SER A 21 2.18 17.84 14.38
C SER A 21 3.64 17.45 14.11
N THR A 22 3.87 16.31 13.45
CA THR A 22 5.21 15.86 13.06
C THR A 22 5.86 16.86 12.11
N LEU A 23 5.14 17.25 11.05
CA LEU A 23 5.63 18.21 10.07
C LEU A 23 6.01 19.55 10.73
N SER A 24 5.16 20.06 11.63
CA SER A 24 5.41 21.32 12.34
C SER A 24 6.66 21.27 13.23
N LYS A 25 7.07 20.09 13.72
CA LYS A 25 8.27 19.92 14.55
C LYS A 25 9.55 19.82 13.71
N THR A 26 9.45 19.35 12.47
CA THR A 26 10.60 19.11 11.58
C THR A 26 10.83 20.20 10.53
N MET A 27 9.90 21.13 10.37
CA MET A 27 10.03 22.26 9.44
C MET A 27 11.06 23.29 9.93
N ASN A 28 11.72 23.94 8.98
CA ASN A 28 12.60 25.06 9.28
C ASN A 28 11.81 26.29 9.78
N ALA A 29 12.50 27.24 10.42
CA ALA A 29 11.88 28.45 10.97
C ALA A 29 11.11 29.28 9.92
N ASN A 30 11.55 29.23 8.66
CA ASN A 30 10.98 29.97 7.54
C ASN A 30 9.83 29.20 6.84
N ARG A 31 9.54 27.96 7.26
CA ARG A 31 8.48 27.07 6.76
C ARG A 31 8.51 26.80 5.25
N THR A 32 9.65 26.98 4.60
CA THR A 32 9.80 26.82 3.14
C THR A 32 10.10 25.39 2.71
N ASP A 33 10.46 24.51 3.63
CA ASP A 33 10.89 23.13 3.37
C ASP A 33 9.78 22.08 3.58
N TRP A 34 8.53 22.53 3.76
CA TRP A 34 7.40 21.66 4.10
C TRP A 34 7.19 20.51 3.09
N SER A 35 7.36 20.76 1.78
CA SER A 35 7.16 19.72 0.76
C SER A 35 8.21 18.63 0.85
N LYS A 36 9.46 19.00 1.11
CA LYS A 36 10.59 18.06 1.28
C LYS A 36 10.46 17.25 2.56
N LYS A 37 9.87 17.83 3.61
CA LYS A 37 9.65 17.17 4.91
C LYS A 37 8.36 16.38 4.98
N LEU A 38 7.46 16.54 4.01
CA LEU A 38 6.18 15.84 3.98
C LEU A 38 6.38 14.34 3.81
N ASP A 39 7.26 13.92 2.89
CA ASP A 39 7.56 12.51 2.67
C ASP A 39 8.17 11.85 3.91
N ASP A 40 9.14 12.52 4.55
CA ASP A 40 9.75 12.07 5.81
C ASP A 40 8.70 11.94 6.94
N ALA A 41 7.82 12.94 7.07
CA ALA A 41 6.77 12.95 8.09
C ALA A 41 5.72 11.84 7.84
N LEU A 42 5.35 11.62 6.58
CA LEU A 42 4.43 10.58 6.18
C LEU A 42 5.04 9.19 6.43
N TRP A 43 6.32 9.01 6.08
CA TRP A 43 7.06 7.77 6.35
C TRP A 43 7.16 7.49 7.85
N GLY A 44 7.44 8.53 8.65
CA GLY A 44 7.42 8.45 10.11
C GLY A 44 6.06 7.99 10.64
N TYR A 45 4.96 8.60 10.19
CA TYR A 45 3.61 8.18 10.58
C TYR A 45 3.31 6.73 10.17
N GLN A 46 3.66 6.33 8.95
CA GLN A 46 3.40 4.99 8.43
C GLN A 46 4.14 3.90 9.20
N THR A 47 5.38 4.15 9.60
CA THR A 47 6.25 3.16 10.25
C THR A 47 6.16 3.16 11.77
N THR A 48 5.72 4.26 12.39
CA THR A 48 5.58 4.37 13.84
C THR A 48 4.42 3.52 14.35
N TYR A 49 4.63 2.92 15.53
CA TYR A 49 3.60 2.15 16.21
C TYR A 49 2.43 3.05 16.64
N ASN A 50 1.24 2.81 16.08
CA ASN A 50 0.04 3.54 16.45
C ASN A 50 -0.62 2.82 17.64
N ARG A 51 -0.55 3.44 18.81
CA ARG A 51 -1.01 2.86 20.08
C ARG A 51 -2.53 2.57 20.12
N PRO A 52 -3.41 3.45 19.61
CA PRO A 52 -4.82 3.13 19.40
C PRO A 52 -5.09 1.89 18.53
N ILE A 53 -4.31 1.69 17.47
CA ILE A 53 -4.50 0.60 16.50
C ILE A 53 -3.76 -0.68 16.94
N GLY A 54 -2.75 -0.55 17.80
CA GLY A 54 -1.93 -1.66 18.28
C GLY A 54 -0.85 -2.14 17.29
N MET A 55 -0.63 -1.41 16.19
CA MET A 55 0.38 -1.71 15.17
C MET A 55 0.70 -0.45 14.35
N SER A 56 1.70 -0.51 13.47
CA SER A 56 1.97 0.60 12.54
C SER A 56 0.99 0.61 11.37
N PRO A 57 0.59 1.79 10.85
CA PRO A 57 -0.29 1.90 9.69
C PRO A 57 0.26 1.17 8.45
N TYR A 58 1.58 1.19 8.24
CA TYR A 58 2.25 0.43 7.20
C TYR A 58 1.96 -1.07 7.36
N ARG A 59 2.20 -1.61 8.56
CA ARG A 59 1.94 -3.01 8.84
C ARG A 59 0.46 -3.36 8.63
N LEU A 60 -0.47 -2.48 8.99
CA LEU A 60 -1.92 -2.72 8.80
C LEU A 60 -2.30 -2.85 7.32
N MET A 61 -1.76 -1.99 6.46
CA MET A 61 -2.03 -2.05 5.01
C MET A 61 -1.36 -3.26 4.36
N PHE A 62 -0.11 -3.54 4.72
CA PHE A 62 0.68 -4.56 4.05
C PHE A 62 0.40 -5.96 4.58
N GLU A 63 0.24 -6.18 5.90
CA GLU A 63 -0.02 -7.51 6.48
C GLU A 63 -1.31 -8.12 5.90
N LYS A 64 -2.36 -7.30 5.76
CA LYS A 64 -3.62 -7.72 5.13
C LYS A 64 -3.47 -8.00 3.64
N ALA A 65 -2.71 -7.19 2.91
CA ALA A 65 -2.43 -7.41 1.49
C ALA A 65 -1.55 -8.66 1.25
N PHE A 66 -0.54 -8.88 2.09
CA PHE A 66 0.34 -10.05 2.03
C PHE A 66 -0.43 -11.33 2.30
N HIS A 67 -1.30 -11.37 3.31
CA HIS A 67 -2.13 -12.56 3.57
C HIS A 67 -3.05 -12.88 2.39
N PHE A 68 -3.66 -11.86 1.79
CA PHE A 68 -4.51 -12.04 0.60
C PHE A 68 -3.72 -12.52 -0.62
N LEU A 69 -2.53 -11.97 -0.88
CA LEU A 69 -1.67 -12.40 -1.98
C LEU A 69 -1.21 -13.84 -1.81
N VAL A 70 -0.79 -14.24 -0.59
CA VAL A 70 -0.40 -15.61 -0.27
C VAL A 70 -1.57 -16.59 -0.45
N GLU A 71 -2.78 -16.21 -0.03
CA GLU A 71 -3.97 -17.02 -0.24
C GLU A 71 -4.29 -17.19 -1.74
N LEU A 72 -4.09 -16.14 -2.54
CA LEU A 72 -4.27 -16.18 -4.00
C LEU A 72 -3.23 -17.08 -4.66
N GLU A 73 -1.96 -16.97 -4.29
CA GLU A 73 -0.90 -17.84 -4.81
C GLU A 73 -1.17 -19.30 -4.44
N HIS A 74 -1.58 -19.58 -3.21
CA HIS A 74 -1.95 -20.92 -2.78
C HIS A 74 -3.13 -21.48 -3.59
N LYS A 75 -4.19 -20.68 -3.83
CA LYS A 75 -5.33 -21.08 -4.67
C LYS A 75 -4.91 -21.36 -6.11
N VAL A 76 -4.05 -20.52 -6.69
CA VAL A 76 -3.49 -20.73 -8.04
C VAL A 76 -2.67 -22.02 -8.09
N MET A 77 -1.81 -22.25 -7.10
CA MET A 77 -1.03 -23.50 -7.01
C MET A 77 -1.94 -24.73 -6.89
N TRP A 78 -3.00 -24.65 -6.08
CA TRP A 78 -3.98 -25.73 -5.94
C TRP A 78 -4.74 -25.99 -7.25
N ALA A 79 -5.14 -24.95 -7.98
CA ALA A 79 -5.80 -25.07 -9.27
C ALA A 79 -4.87 -25.72 -10.30
N LEU A 80 -3.59 -25.30 -10.35
CA LEU A 80 -2.58 -25.89 -11.23
C LEU A 80 -2.35 -27.36 -10.93
N LYS A 81 -2.21 -27.72 -9.64
CA LYS A 81 -2.10 -29.11 -9.19
C LYS A 81 -3.33 -29.93 -9.57
N LYS A 82 -4.54 -29.38 -9.46
CA LYS A 82 -5.80 -30.05 -9.83
C LYS A 82 -5.93 -30.27 -11.34
N LEU A 83 -5.35 -29.39 -12.15
CA LEU A 83 -5.33 -29.51 -13.61
C LEU A 83 -4.26 -30.48 -14.13
N ASN A 84 -3.48 -31.13 -13.25
CA ASN A 84 -2.33 -31.96 -13.62
C ASN A 84 -1.38 -31.25 -14.59
N LEU A 85 -1.36 -29.91 -14.58
CA LEU A 85 -0.49 -29.15 -15.45
C LEU A 85 0.93 -29.35 -14.92
N ASP A 86 1.82 -29.84 -15.78
CA ASP A 86 3.23 -30.00 -15.45
C ASP A 86 3.73 -28.68 -14.84
N TRP A 87 4.41 -28.77 -13.69
CA TRP A 87 4.89 -27.62 -12.95
C TRP A 87 5.69 -26.67 -13.84
N ASP A 88 6.44 -27.23 -14.80
CA ASP A 88 7.23 -26.47 -15.75
C ASP A 88 6.33 -25.67 -16.71
N ILE A 89 5.23 -26.26 -17.20
CA ILE A 89 4.24 -25.58 -18.04
C ILE A 89 3.52 -24.50 -17.25
N ALA A 90 3.16 -24.77 -16.00
CA ALA A 90 2.48 -23.84 -15.12
C ALA A 90 3.35 -22.62 -14.74
N ALA A 91 4.61 -22.86 -14.40
CA ALA A 91 5.59 -21.82 -14.11
C ALA A 91 5.83 -20.94 -15.34
N ASN A 92 6.02 -21.56 -16.51
CA ASN A 92 6.16 -20.85 -17.78
C ASN A 92 4.92 -20.00 -18.12
N LEU A 93 3.71 -20.50 -17.85
CA LEU A 93 2.47 -19.75 -18.04
C LEU A 93 2.39 -18.53 -17.10
N LYS A 94 2.75 -18.69 -15.81
CA LYS A 94 2.81 -17.58 -14.84
C LYS A 94 3.80 -16.51 -15.29
N VAL A 95 5.01 -16.91 -15.70
CA VAL A 95 6.04 -16.01 -16.21
C VAL A 95 5.57 -15.29 -17.47
N ALA A 96 4.95 -15.99 -18.42
CA ALA A 96 4.40 -15.38 -19.63
C ALA A 96 3.30 -14.35 -19.31
N HIS A 97 2.43 -14.65 -18.35
CA HIS A 97 1.37 -13.73 -17.91
C HIS A 97 1.96 -12.48 -17.24
N LEU A 98 2.94 -12.65 -16.36
CA LEU A 98 3.64 -11.53 -15.71
C LEU A 98 4.38 -10.65 -16.72
N ASN A 99 5.10 -11.24 -17.67
CA ASN A 99 5.77 -10.51 -18.75
C ASN A 99 4.78 -9.72 -19.62
N LYS A 100 3.58 -10.24 -19.84
CA LYS A 100 2.53 -9.53 -20.57
C LYS A 100 2.01 -8.33 -19.78
N LEU A 101 1.76 -8.49 -18.48
CA LEU A 101 1.37 -7.38 -17.60
C LEU A 101 2.46 -6.31 -17.53
N ASP A 102 3.72 -6.72 -17.46
CA ASP A 102 4.85 -5.79 -17.41
C ASP A 102 5.00 -4.99 -18.70
N LYS A 103 4.78 -5.62 -19.87
CA LYS A 103 4.70 -4.92 -21.17
C LYS A 103 3.56 -3.90 -21.21
N PHE A 104 2.38 -4.23 -20.67
CA PHE A 104 1.27 -3.27 -20.58
C PHE A 104 1.62 -2.08 -19.68
N ARG A 105 2.29 -2.32 -18.55
CA ARG A 105 2.76 -1.25 -17.65
C ARG A 105 3.79 -0.35 -18.35
N HIS A 106 4.80 -0.95 -18.99
CA HIS A 106 5.78 -0.21 -19.78
C HIS A 106 5.13 0.64 -20.86
N HIS A 107 4.15 0.08 -21.57
CA HIS A 107 3.41 0.82 -22.58
C HIS A 107 2.63 1.99 -21.97
N ALA A 108 1.91 1.77 -20.87
CA ALA A 108 1.17 2.82 -20.18
C ALA A 108 2.08 3.95 -19.67
N TYR A 109 3.26 3.62 -19.12
CA TYR A 109 4.24 4.62 -18.71
C TYR A 109 4.86 5.36 -19.89
N ALA A 110 5.19 4.68 -20.98
CA ALA A 110 5.70 5.31 -22.20
C ALA A 110 4.67 6.25 -22.83
N SER A 111 3.38 5.90 -22.74
CA SER A 111 2.27 6.73 -23.22
C SER A 111 1.92 7.89 -22.29
N LEU A 112 2.43 7.93 -21.05
CA LEU A 112 2.24 9.04 -20.11
C LEU A 112 3.31 10.14 -20.25
N ILE A 113 4.36 9.89 -21.04
CA ILE A 113 5.52 10.77 -21.25
C ILE A 113 5.40 11.58 -22.56
N VAL A 114 4.29 11.43 -23.30
CA VAL A 114 3.90 12.28 -24.44
C VAL A 114 2.74 13.17 -24.03
#